data_AF-A0A1D7YQN8-F1
#
_entry.id   AF-A0A1D7YQN8-F1
#
_cell.length_a   1.000
_cell.length_b   1.000
_cell.length_c   1.000
_cell.angle_alpha   90.00
_cell.angle_beta   90.00
_cell.angle_gamma   90.00
#
_symmetry.space_group_name_H-M   'P 1'
#
loop_
_entity.id
_entity.type
_entity.pdbx_description
1 polymer ?
#
loop_
_entity_poly.entity_id
_entity_poly.type
_entity_poly.pdbx_seq_one_letter_code
_entity_poly.pdbx_strand_id
1 'polypeptide(L)'
;MQHQLSCEQVIALLTFYTEDKLSKKLAQYVQEHLEICPECMEKYKHLKQILNKYVKIPNEENKPVYNTKQYETFKSNLSAYVDNELNDFENIKIKKFAIANPLARQDLENIYTFKKLLHSSFERTKNELKTDYSKSITHQIQQESLTENNFDPFLKLSAAFFIMVSCIVFGIIKILYF
;
A
#
# COMPACT_ATOMS: atom_id res chain seq x y z
N MET A 1 25.48 55.16 -13.91
CA MET A 1 24.56 55.18 -12.76
C MET A 1 24.56 53.81 -12.12
N GLN A 2 24.92 53.77 -10.83
CA GLN A 2 25.08 52.58 -10.00
C GLN A 2 23.83 51.70 -10.04
N HIS A 3 23.95 50.49 -10.57
CA HIS A 3 22.95 49.43 -10.39
C HIS A 3 23.47 48.45 -9.33
N GLN A 4 23.93 48.98 -8.19
CA GLN A 4 24.31 48.16 -7.05
C GLN A 4 23.03 47.73 -6.34
N LEU A 5 22.65 46.46 -6.50
CA LEU A 5 21.60 45.85 -5.69
C LEU A 5 22.01 45.94 -4.21
N SER A 6 21.06 46.24 -3.33
CA SER A 6 21.29 46.18 -1.89
C SER A 6 21.34 44.71 -1.43
N CYS A 7 21.98 44.45 -0.28
CA CYS A 7 22.03 43.10 0.28
C CYS A 7 20.63 42.51 0.49
N GLU A 8 19.64 43.32 0.88
CA GLU A 8 18.25 42.88 1.04
C GLU A 8 17.61 42.43 -0.28
N GLN A 9 17.85 43.17 -1.36
CA GLN A 9 17.38 42.82 -2.70
C GLN A 9 18.03 41.52 -3.18
N VAL A 10 19.33 41.36 -2.95
CA VAL A 10 20.03 40.11 -3.31
C VAL A 10 19.48 38.94 -2.51
N ILE A 11 19.26 39.08 -1.21
CA ILE A 11 18.70 38.02 -0.36
C ILE A 11 17.33 37.56 -0.86
N ALA A 12 16.45 38.49 -1.27
CA ALA A 12 15.15 38.15 -1.84
C ALA A 12 15.26 37.42 -3.19
N LEU A 13 16.30 37.73 -3.97
CA LEU A 13 16.55 37.15 -5.29
C LEU A 13 17.37 35.85 -5.24
N LEU A 14 18.02 35.52 -4.12
CA LEU A 14 18.91 34.36 -3.98
C LEU A 14 18.21 33.04 -4.33
N THR A 15 16.97 32.85 -3.89
CA THR A 15 16.20 31.62 -4.18
C THR A 15 15.94 31.46 -5.68
N PHE A 16 15.56 32.54 -6.36
CA PHE A 16 15.33 32.54 -7.81
C PHE A 16 16.65 32.40 -8.59
N TYR A 17 17.75 32.91 -8.04
CA TYR A 17 19.10 32.73 -8.60
C TYR A 17 19.58 31.29 -8.48
N THR A 18 19.32 30.61 -7.36
CA THR A 18 19.68 29.20 -7.19
C THR A 18 18.90 28.24 -8.09
N GLU A 19 17.73 28.66 -8.57
CA GLU A 19 16.86 27.87 -9.45
C GLU A 19 16.97 28.27 -10.94
N ASP A 20 17.92 29.14 -11.31
CA ASP A 20 18.10 29.70 -12.66
C ASP A 20 16.84 30.37 -13.25
N LYS A 21 15.94 30.89 -12.39
CA LYS A 21 14.67 31.53 -12.79
C LYS A 21 14.77 33.04 -12.97
N LEU A 22 15.96 33.63 -12.82
CA LEU A 22 16.18 35.06 -13.01
C LEU A 22 16.41 35.39 -14.49
N SER A 23 16.00 36.59 -14.90
CA SER A 23 16.37 37.13 -16.20
C SER A 23 17.89 37.30 -16.30
N LYS A 24 18.47 37.12 -17.50
CA LYS A 24 19.93 37.17 -17.73
C LYS A 24 20.61 38.43 -17.16
N LYS A 25 19.95 39.59 -17.28
CA LYS A 25 20.46 40.86 -16.74
C LYS A 25 20.45 40.89 -15.21
N LEU A 26 19.38 40.38 -14.59
CA LEU A 26 19.22 40.37 -13.14
C LEU A 26 20.14 39.34 -12.47
N ALA A 27 20.38 38.21 -13.15
CA ALA A 27 21.37 37.22 -12.74
C ALA A 27 22.80 37.80 -12.73
N GLN A 28 23.16 38.60 -13.75
CA GLN A 28 24.46 39.30 -13.79
C GLN A 28 24.62 40.27 -12.60
N TYR A 29 23.61 41.07 -12.28
CA TYR A 29 23.69 41.99 -11.14
C TYR A 29 23.77 41.26 -9.79
N VAL A 30 23.09 40.13 -9.64
CA VAL A 30 23.21 39.29 -8.44
C VAL A 30 24.61 38.67 -8.36
N GLN A 31 25.16 38.20 -9.49
CA GLN A 31 26.51 37.63 -9.54
C GLN A 31 27.58 38.69 -9.19
N GLU A 32 27.52 39.87 -9.80
CA GLU A 32 28.43 40.98 -9.51
C GLU A 32 28.39 41.38 -8.03
N HIS A 33 27.21 41.38 -7.41
CA HIS A 33 27.08 41.65 -5.98
C HIS A 33 27.65 40.52 -5.10
N LEU A 34 27.47 39.25 -5.47
CA LEU A 34 28.01 38.10 -4.74
C LEU A 34 29.54 38.05 -4.79
N GLU A 35 30.16 38.54 -5.85
CA GLU A 35 31.62 38.66 -5.96
C GLU A 35 32.21 39.75 -5.03
N ILE A 36 31.41 40.77 -4.71
CA ILE A 36 31.83 41.91 -3.87
C ILE A 36 31.46 41.70 -2.38
N CYS A 37 30.29 41.09 -2.10
CA CYS A 37 29.76 40.98 -0.74
C CYS A 37 29.94 39.57 -0.15
N PRO A 38 30.82 39.39 0.86
CA PRO A 38 31.08 38.09 1.47
C PRO A 38 29.87 37.55 2.25
N GLU A 39 29.06 38.43 2.87
CA GLU A 39 27.88 38.01 3.63
C GLU A 39 26.79 37.39 2.74
N CYS A 40 26.54 37.99 1.58
CA CYS A 40 25.58 37.45 0.60
C CYS A 40 26.10 36.15 -0.02
N MET A 41 27.40 36.05 -0.27
CA MET A 41 28.04 34.83 -0.79
C MET A 41 27.92 33.65 0.19
N GLU A 42 28.11 33.88 1.50
CA GLU A 42 27.91 32.82 2.50
C GLU A 42 26.45 32.36 2.57
N LYS A 43 25.48 33.28 2.51
CA LYS A 43 24.05 32.94 2.42
C LYS A 43 23.72 32.12 1.17
N TYR A 44 24.29 32.49 0.03
CA TYR A 44 24.16 31.72 -1.22
C TYR A 44 24.74 30.30 -1.09
N LYS A 45 25.96 30.16 -0.55
CA LYS A 45 26.59 28.84 -0.32
C LYS A 45 25.75 27.98 0.61
N HIS A 46 25.22 28.53 1.69
CA HIS A 46 24.38 27.82 2.64
C HIS A 46 23.07 27.34 1.97
N LEU A 47 22.39 28.22 1.23
CA LEU A 47 21.22 27.86 0.43
C LEU A 47 21.54 26.76 -0.59
N LYS A 48 22.66 26.86 -1.30
CA LYS A 48 23.12 25.85 -2.27
C LYS A 48 23.46 24.52 -1.61
N GLN A 49 24.03 24.52 -0.41
CA GLN A 49 24.31 23.31 0.37
C GLN A 49 23.01 22.62 0.82
N ILE A 50 22.04 23.40 1.30
CA ILE A 50 20.70 22.92 1.65
C ILE A 50 20.03 22.30 0.42
N LEU A 51 19.91 23.04 -0.68
CA LEU A 51 19.35 22.56 -1.94
C LEU A 51 20.06 21.30 -2.44
N ASN A 52 21.39 21.28 -2.43
CA ASN A 52 22.14 20.09 -2.81
C ASN A 52 21.88 18.90 -1.88
N LYS A 53 21.63 19.11 -0.59
CA LYS A 53 21.26 18.03 0.34
C LYS A 53 19.87 17.47 0.03
N TYR A 54 18.94 18.31 -0.39
CA TYR A 54 17.59 17.89 -0.81
C TYR A 54 17.55 17.30 -2.23
N VAL A 55 18.34 17.81 -3.18
CA VAL A 55 18.52 17.23 -4.53
C VAL A 55 19.33 15.91 -4.46
N LYS A 56 20.16 15.74 -3.43
CA LYS A 56 20.81 14.46 -3.08
C LYS A 56 19.92 13.51 -2.29
N ILE A 57 18.68 13.89 -1.92
CA ILE A 57 17.63 12.88 -1.74
C ILE A 57 17.44 12.34 -3.16
N PRO A 58 17.94 11.14 -3.48
CA PRO A 58 18.11 10.74 -4.86
C PRO A 58 16.73 10.81 -5.53
N ASN A 59 16.65 11.54 -6.64
CA ASN A 59 15.67 11.20 -7.68
C ASN A 59 15.70 9.67 -7.81
N GLU A 60 14.57 9.02 -7.55
CA GLU A 60 14.46 7.55 -7.56
C GLU A 60 14.88 6.91 -8.90
N GLU A 61 15.14 7.74 -9.91
CA GLU A 61 15.57 7.39 -11.26
C GLU A 61 17.05 6.99 -11.40
N ASN A 62 17.92 7.31 -10.42
CA ASN A 62 19.34 6.89 -10.45
C ASN A 62 19.63 5.74 -9.47
N LYS A 63 18.72 4.76 -9.35
CA LYS A 63 19.12 3.45 -8.81
C LYS A 63 19.98 2.76 -9.87
N PRO A 64 21.13 2.15 -9.52
CA PRO A 64 21.84 1.28 -10.43
C PRO A 64 20.95 0.07 -10.72
N VAL A 65 20.09 0.18 -11.73
CA VAL A 65 19.23 -0.94 -12.12
C VAL A 65 20.14 -1.92 -12.84
N TYR A 66 20.48 -3.03 -12.18
CA TYR A 66 21.03 -4.18 -12.88
C TYR A 66 19.93 -4.73 -13.80
N ASN A 67 19.86 -4.22 -15.03
CA ASN A 67 18.98 -4.71 -16.09
C ASN A 67 19.49 -6.05 -16.64
N THR A 68 19.61 -7.04 -15.76
CA THR A 68 19.93 -8.42 -16.13
C THR A 68 18.69 -9.28 -15.92
N LYS A 69 18.42 -10.19 -16.86
CA LYS A 69 17.35 -11.18 -16.74
C LYS A 69 17.40 -11.97 -15.43
N GLN A 70 18.61 -12.16 -14.89
CA GLN A 70 18.83 -12.83 -13.60
C GLN A 70 18.31 -11.99 -12.42
N TYR A 71 18.55 -10.68 -12.43
CA TYR A 71 18.06 -9.76 -11.40
C TYR A 71 16.53 -9.61 -11.46
N GLU A 72 15.95 -9.57 -12.66
CA GLU A 72 14.48 -9.58 -12.82
C GLU A 72 13.86 -10.85 -12.25
N THR A 73 14.45 -12.02 -12.55
CA THR A 73 14.01 -13.31 -12.00
C THR A 73 14.17 -13.36 -10.47
N PHE A 74 15.26 -12.79 -9.95
CA PHE A 74 15.44 -12.66 -8.50
C PHE A 74 14.32 -11.79 -7.88
N LYS A 75 14.03 -10.64 -8.49
CA LYS A 75 13.03 -9.70 -8.00
C LYS A 75 11.61 -10.27 -8.06
N SER A 76 11.26 -11.00 -9.12
CA SER A 76 9.95 -11.66 -9.23
C SER A 76 9.75 -12.73 -8.16
N ASN A 77 10.82 -13.43 -7.79
CA ASN A 77 10.76 -14.54 -6.83
C ASN A 77 10.94 -14.09 -5.37
N LEU A 78 11.21 -12.81 -5.14
CA LEU A 78 11.55 -12.29 -3.82
C LEU A 78 10.39 -12.42 -2.82
N SER A 79 9.15 -12.19 -3.25
CA SER A 79 7.97 -12.35 -2.38
C SER A 79 7.76 -13.81 -1.99
N ALA A 80 7.75 -14.72 -2.97
CA ALA A 80 7.62 -16.15 -2.74
C ALA A 80 8.73 -16.71 -1.83
N TYR A 81 9.95 -16.18 -1.96
CA TYR A 81 11.07 -16.52 -1.07
C TYR A 81 10.79 -16.13 0.39
N VAL A 82 10.28 -14.92 0.62
CA VAL A 82 9.97 -14.40 1.98
C VAL A 82 8.81 -15.15 2.64
N ASP A 83 7.91 -15.68 1.83
CA ASP A 83 6.76 -16.47 2.28
C ASP A 83 7.03 -17.98 2.30
N ASN A 84 8.26 -18.40 1.99
CA ASN A 84 8.72 -19.80 1.95
C ASN A 84 7.93 -20.68 0.95
N GLU A 85 7.47 -20.11 -0.15
CA GLU A 85 6.71 -20.80 -1.20
C GLU A 85 7.63 -21.43 -2.28
N LEU A 86 8.92 -21.08 -2.28
CA LEU A 86 9.90 -21.60 -3.23
C LEU A 86 10.46 -22.96 -2.81
N ASN A 87 10.84 -23.76 -3.80
CA ASN A 87 11.60 -24.99 -3.55
C ASN A 87 13.04 -24.72 -3.07
N ASP A 88 13.69 -25.76 -2.54
CA ASP A 88 15.04 -25.64 -1.95
C ASP A 88 16.09 -25.12 -2.94
N PHE A 89 16.01 -25.53 -4.21
CA PHE A 89 16.97 -25.10 -5.24
C PHE A 89 16.85 -23.60 -5.52
N GLU A 90 15.62 -23.11 -5.66
CA GLU A 90 15.33 -21.69 -5.87
C GLU A 90 15.70 -20.86 -4.65
N ASN A 91 15.41 -21.35 -3.44
CA ASN A 91 15.83 -20.71 -2.18
C ASN A 91 17.35 -20.52 -2.13
N ILE A 92 18.13 -21.55 -2.50
CA ILE A 92 19.59 -21.47 -2.56
C ILE A 92 20.03 -20.44 -3.61
N LYS A 93 19.37 -20.38 -4.77
CA LYS A 93 19.70 -19.43 -5.84
C LYS A 93 19.49 -17.98 -5.39
N ILE A 94 18.36 -17.68 -4.75
CA ILE A 94 18.06 -16.36 -4.19
C ILE A 94 19.09 -15.96 -3.13
N LYS A 95 19.42 -16.86 -2.20
CA LYS A 95 20.45 -16.63 -1.17
C LYS A 95 21.82 -16.30 -1.79
N LYS A 96 22.27 -17.13 -2.74
CA LYS A 96 23.55 -16.92 -3.43
C LYS A 96 23.58 -15.57 -4.15
N PHE A 97 22.49 -15.22 -4.83
CA PHE A 97 22.39 -13.97 -5.57
C PHE A 97 22.39 -12.74 -4.64
N ALA A 98 21.67 -12.79 -3.52
CA ALA A 98 21.67 -11.72 -2.52
C ALA A 98 23.03 -11.54 -1.83
N ILE A 99 23.80 -12.61 -1.60
CA ILE A 99 25.16 -12.53 -1.04
C ILE A 99 26.11 -11.86 -2.04
N ALA A 100 25.99 -12.19 -3.32
CA ALA A 100 26.88 -11.69 -4.37
C ALA A 100 26.57 -10.25 -4.79
N ASN A 101 25.33 -9.78 -4.62
CA ASN A 101 24.89 -8.47 -5.09
C ASN A 101 24.32 -7.60 -3.94
N PRO A 102 24.96 -6.46 -3.62
CA PRO A 102 24.52 -5.60 -2.51
C PRO A 102 23.14 -4.97 -2.73
N LEU A 103 22.74 -4.69 -3.98
CA LEU A 103 21.40 -4.17 -4.26
C LEU A 103 20.33 -5.24 -4.05
N ALA A 104 20.60 -6.47 -4.49
CA ALA A 104 19.71 -7.59 -4.25
C ALA A 104 19.52 -7.86 -2.75
N ARG A 105 20.59 -7.69 -1.96
CA ARG A 105 20.52 -7.74 -0.50
C ARG A 105 19.63 -6.65 0.07
N GLN A 106 19.78 -5.42 -0.40
CA GLN A 106 18.95 -4.30 0.02
C GLN A 106 17.47 -4.54 -0.31
N ASP A 107 17.16 -5.05 -1.49
CA ASP A 107 15.78 -5.39 -1.86
C ASP A 107 15.20 -6.48 -0.96
N LEU A 108 16.01 -7.48 -0.61
CA LEU A 108 15.62 -8.53 0.33
C LEU A 108 15.32 -7.96 1.73
N GLU A 109 16.15 -7.04 2.22
CA GLU A 109 15.93 -6.37 3.51
C GLU A 109 14.67 -5.47 3.48
N ASN A 110 14.44 -4.79 2.35
CA ASN A 110 13.26 -3.94 2.14
C ASN A 110 11.96 -4.75 2.21
N ILE A 111 11.91 -5.94 1.57
CA ILE A 111 10.70 -6.77 1.58
C ILE A 111 10.41 -7.35 2.97
N TYR A 112 11.44 -7.75 3.73
CA TYR A 112 11.27 -8.18 5.13
C TYR A 112 10.77 -7.02 6.01
N THR A 113 11.31 -5.82 5.80
CA THR A 113 10.87 -4.61 6.49
C THR A 113 9.40 -4.30 6.18
N PHE A 114 9.02 -4.39 4.90
CA PHE A 114 7.64 -4.22 4.47
C PHE A 114 6.69 -5.24 5.13
N LYS A 115 7.04 -6.53 5.13
CA LYS A 115 6.27 -7.59 5.81
C LYS A 115 6.07 -7.29 7.30
N LYS A 116 7.13 -6.83 7.99
CA LYS A 116 7.04 -6.44 9.39
C LYS A 116 6.11 -5.25 9.61
N LEU A 117 6.19 -4.23 8.75
CA LEU A 117 5.32 -3.05 8.83
C LEU A 117 3.85 -3.40 8.59
N LEU A 118 3.57 -4.27 7.61
CA LEU A 118 2.23 -4.79 7.35
C LEU A 118 1.69 -5.54 8.57
N HIS A 119 2.47 -6.47 9.13
CA HIS A 119 2.07 -7.24 10.30
C HIS A 119 1.81 -6.33 11.51
N SER A 120 2.69 -5.36 11.75
CA SER A 120 2.50 -4.38 12.84
C SER A 120 1.25 -3.53 12.65
N SER A 121 0.96 -3.10 11.41
CA SER A 121 -0.22 -2.30 11.10
C SER A 121 -1.50 -3.12 11.24
N PHE A 122 -1.46 -4.39 10.84
CA PHE A 122 -2.56 -5.32 11.02
C PHE A 122 -2.86 -5.57 12.50
N GLU A 123 -1.85 -5.93 13.31
CA GLU A 123 -2.05 -6.15 14.75
C GLU A 123 -2.50 -4.88 15.47
N ARG A 124 -2.00 -3.70 15.07
CA ARG A 124 -2.50 -2.42 15.62
C ARG A 124 -3.99 -2.25 15.30
N THR A 125 -4.38 -2.43 14.05
CA THR A 125 -5.79 -2.29 13.61
C THR A 125 -6.69 -3.28 14.32
N LYS A 126 -6.25 -4.54 14.46
CA LYS A 126 -6.95 -5.60 15.18
C LYS A 126 -7.14 -5.25 16.65
N ASN A 127 -6.13 -4.69 17.32
CA ASN A 127 -6.23 -4.29 18.72
C ASN A 127 -7.08 -3.03 18.93
N GLU A 128 -7.10 -2.12 17.95
CA GLU A 128 -7.94 -0.91 17.96
C GLU A 128 -9.41 -1.22 17.61
N LEU A 129 -9.68 -2.36 16.96
CA LEU A 129 -11.03 -2.80 16.61
C LEU A 129 -11.81 -3.19 17.87
N LYS A 130 -12.58 -2.23 18.42
CA LYS A 130 -13.42 -2.44 19.62
C LYS A 130 -14.73 -3.20 19.35
N THR A 131 -15.09 -3.39 18.08
CA THR A 131 -16.36 -4.00 17.67
C THR A 131 -16.19 -5.50 17.47
N ASP A 132 -16.92 -6.29 18.26
CA ASP A 132 -17.03 -7.74 18.09
C ASP A 132 -18.11 -8.09 17.06
N TYR A 133 -17.67 -8.60 15.90
CA TYR A 133 -18.57 -9.06 14.84
C TYR A 133 -18.99 -10.53 15.02
N SER A 134 -18.41 -11.26 15.97
CA SER A 134 -18.67 -12.70 16.18
C SER A 134 -20.14 -12.99 16.43
N LYS A 135 -20.82 -12.12 17.21
CA LYS A 135 -22.25 -12.25 17.48
C LYS A 135 -23.11 -12.01 16.25
N SER A 136 -22.74 -11.03 15.41
CA SER A 136 -23.45 -10.72 14.16
C SER A 136 -23.28 -11.83 13.13
N ILE A 137 -22.06 -12.34 12.98
CA ILE A 137 -21.73 -13.43 12.06
C ILE A 137 -22.43 -14.72 12.49
N THR A 138 -22.35 -15.07 13.78
CA THR A 138 -23.04 -16.26 14.31
C THR A 138 -24.55 -16.19 14.09
N HIS A 139 -25.15 -15.01 14.29
CA HIS A 139 -26.58 -14.81 14.03
C HIS A 139 -26.93 -14.97 12.55
N GLN A 140 -26.11 -14.47 11.63
CA GLN A 140 -26.32 -14.65 10.19
C GLN A 140 -26.21 -16.12 9.77
N ILE A 141 -25.19 -16.84 10.25
CA ILE A 141 -25.03 -18.28 9.98
C ILE A 141 -26.20 -19.08 10.55
N GLN A 142 -26.67 -18.75 11.76
CA GLN A 142 -27.85 -19.38 12.35
C GLN A 142 -29.13 -19.06 11.56
N GLN A 143 -29.31 -17.83 11.11
CA GLN A 143 -30.46 -17.49 10.27
C GLN A 143 -30.44 -18.22 8.93
N GLU A 144 -29.28 -18.31 8.25
CA GLU A 144 -29.14 -19.04 6.99
C GLU A 144 -29.49 -20.53 7.15
N SER A 145 -28.97 -21.18 8.20
CA SER A 145 -29.31 -22.58 8.53
C SER A 145 -30.77 -22.79 8.96
N LEU A 146 -31.40 -21.79 9.59
CA LEU A 146 -32.84 -21.83 9.90
C LEU A 146 -33.71 -21.61 8.65
N THR A 147 -33.25 -20.81 7.68
CA THR A 147 -33.95 -20.61 6.40
C THR A 147 -33.81 -21.78 5.43
N GLU A 148 -32.81 -22.65 5.60
CA GLU A 148 -32.74 -23.92 4.87
C GLU A 148 -33.74 -24.97 5.38
N ASN A 149 -34.33 -24.79 6.58
CA ASN A 149 -35.47 -25.58 7.06
C ASN A 149 -36.80 -25.15 6.40
N ASN A 150 -36.78 -24.79 5.12
CA ASN A 150 -38.00 -24.82 4.32
C ASN A 150 -38.39 -26.29 4.18
N PHE A 151 -39.32 -26.75 5.03
CA PHE A 151 -39.96 -28.06 4.88
C PHE A 151 -40.23 -28.33 3.40
N ASP A 152 -39.75 -29.47 2.90
CA ASP A 152 -39.88 -29.84 1.50
C ASP A 152 -41.30 -29.53 1.01
N PRO A 153 -41.46 -28.73 -0.07
CA PRO A 153 -42.78 -28.40 -0.62
C PRO A 153 -43.63 -29.65 -0.87
N PHE A 154 -42.97 -30.76 -1.18
CA PHE A 154 -43.59 -32.08 -1.31
C PHE A 154 -44.19 -32.63 0.00
N LEU A 155 -43.49 -32.47 1.12
CA LEU A 155 -43.97 -32.93 2.43
C LEU A 155 -45.20 -32.11 2.87
N LYS A 156 -45.19 -30.80 2.60
CA LYS A 156 -46.35 -29.92 2.86
C LYS A 156 -47.56 -30.31 2.00
N LEU A 157 -47.33 -30.62 0.71
CA LEU A 157 -48.38 -31.06 -0.21
C LEU A 157 -48.95 -32.44 0.19
N SER A 158 -48.08 -33.37 0.57
CA SER A 158 -48.44 -34.71 1.04
C SER A 158 -49.29 -34.64 2.31
N ALA A 159 -48.88 -33.85 3.30
CA ALA A 159 -49.66 -33.65 4.53
C ALA A 159 -51.05 -33.06 4.25
N ALA A 160 -51.16 -32.07 3.36
CA ALA A 160 -52.45 -31.48 2.97
C ALA A 160 -53.37 -32.51 2.28
N PHE A 161 -52.82 -33.37 1.43
CA PHE A 161 -53.56 -34.45 0.78
C PHE A 161 -54.08 -35.47 1.80
N PHE A 162 -53.25 -35.91 2.74
CA PHE A 162 -53.67 -36.84 3.79
C PHE A 162 -54.78 -36.28 4.68
N ILE A 163 -54.72 -34.98 5.03
CA ILE A 163 -55.78 -34.31 5.78
C ILE A 163 -57.09 -34.31 4.97
N MET A 164 -57.03 -33.95 3.69
CA MET A 164 -58.21 -33.93 2.81
C MET A 164 -58.87 -35.31 2.72
N VAL A 165 -58.08 -36.36 2.45
CA VAL A 165 -58.58 -37.74 2.36
C VAL A 165 -59.17 -38.19 3.69
N SER A 166 -58.54 -37.87 4.81
CA SER A 166 -59.05 -38.21 6.15
C SER A 166 -60.39 -37.55 6.43
N CYS A 167 -60.58 -36.28 6.03
CA CYS A 167 -61.87 -35.58 6.16
C CYS A 167 -62.97 -36.23 5.30
N ILE A 168 -62.65 -36.64 4.08
CA ILE A 168 -63.60 -37.31 3.17
C ILE A 168 -64.00 -38.67 3.76
N VAL A 169 -63.04 -39.48 4.18
CA VAL A 169 -63.30 -40.79 4.79
C VAL A 169 -64.11 -40.65 6.07
N PHE A 170 -63.78 -39.70 6.94
CA PHE A 170 -64.55 -39.44 8.16
C PHE A 170 -65.99 -38.98 7.85
N GLY A 171 -66.18 -38.15 6.83
CA GLY A 171 -67.50 -37.73 6.36
C GLY A 171 -68.34 -38.91 5.85
N ILE A 172 -67.74 -39.81 5.06
CA ILE A 172 -68.41 -41.00 4.55
C ILE A 172 -68.77 -41.96 5.69
N ILE A 173 -67.88 -42.18 6.65
CA ILE A 173 -68.16 -43.00 7.84
C ILE A 173 -69.35 -42.41 8.62
N LYS A 174 -69.38 -41.09 8.81
CA LYS A 174 -70.50 -40.42 9.49
C LYS A 174 -71.83 -40.54 8.75
N ILE A 175 -71.81 -40.58 7.42
CA ILE A 175 -73.01 -40.79 6.58
C ILE A 175 -73.49 -42.24 6.60
N LEU A 176 -72.59 -43.23 6.72
CA LEU A 176 -72.93 -44.65 6.71
C LEU A 176 -73.39 -45.19 8.09
N TYR A 177 -72.96 -44.55 9.17
CA TYR A 177 -73.31 -44.93 10.56
C TYR A 177 -74.45 -44.10 11.16
N PHE A 178 -75.12 -43.26 10.37
CA PHE A 178 -76.37 -42.57 10.69
C PHE A 178 -77.45 -42.98 9.69
#